data_AF-A0A7C4TKC1-F1
#
_entry.id   AF-A0A7C4TKC1-F1
#
_cell.length_a   1.000
_cell.length_b   1.000
_cell.length_c   1.000
_cell.angle_alpha   90.00
_cell.angle_beta   90.00
_cell.angle_gamma   90.00
#
_symmetry.space_group_name_H-M   'P 1'
#
loop_
_entity.id
_entity.type
_entity.pdbx_description
1 polymer ?
#
loop_
_entity_poly.entity_id
_entity_poly.type
_entity_poly.pdbx_seq_one_letter_code
_entity_poly.pdbx_strand_id
1 'polypeptide(L)' 'AASSFGMPQTIEVLQRSWHIDGQSVRPDHRMVAHTGFLTSARLLAPSD' A
#
# COMPACT_ATOMS: atom_id res chain seq x y z
N ALA A 1 23.08 -18.03 -0.22
CA ALA A 1 22.98 -17.48 -1.58
C ALA A 1 22.28 -16.13 -1.49
N ALA A 2 22.74 -15.11 -2.22
CA ALA A 2 21.96 -13.88 -2.35
C ALA A 2 20.62 -14.19 -3.04
N SER A 3 19.54 -13.51 -2.62
CA SER A 3 18.25 -13.64 -3.30
C SER A 3 18.38 -13.14 -4.74
N SER A 4 17.75 -13.83 -5.70
CA SER A 4 17.62 -13.34 -7.08
C SER A 4 16.64 -12.17 -7.19
N PHE A 5 15.93 -11.83 -6.11
CA PHE A 5 15.08 -10.66 -6.04
C PHE A 5 15.85 -9.42 -5.55
N GLY A 6 15.70 -8.32 -6.27
CA GLY A 6 16.21 -7.00 -5.91
C GLY A 6 15.13 -5.94 -5.87
N MET A 7 15.52 -4.72 -5.53
CA MET A 7 14.62 -3.56 -5.43
C MET A 7 13.38 -3.81 -4.55
N PRO A 8 13.57 -4.29 -3.30
CA PRO A 8 12.43 -4.51 -2.41
C PRO A 8 11.79 -3.16 -2.06
N GLN A 9 10.47 -3.14 -2.02
CA GLN A 9 9.67 -2.02 -1.53
C GLN A 9 8.52 -2.56 -0.69
N THR A 10 8.19 -1.85 0.37
CA THR A 10 7.06 -2.16 1.24
C THR A 10 6.18 -0.94 1.34
N ILE A 11 4.87 -1.14 1.17
CA ILE A 11 3.86 -0.10 1.33
C ILE A 11 2.79 -0.53 2.32
N GLU A 12 2.13 0.44 2.90
CA GLU A 12 0.84 0.29 3.58
C GLU A 12 -0.17 1.20 2.88
N VAL A 13 -1.41 0.74 2.74
CA VAL A 13 -2.50 1.53 2.18
C VAL A 13 -3.57 1.75 3.24
N LEU A 14 -3.87 3.01 3.52
CA LEU A 14 -4.99 3.42 4.35
C LEU A 14 -6.14 3.88 3.45
N GLN A 15 -7.17 3.04 3.31
CA GLN A 15 -8.37 3.41 2.57
C GLN A 15 -9.35 4.13 3.50
N ARG A 16 -9.57 5.42 3.25
CA ARG A 16 -10.57 6.23 3.98
C ARG A 16 -11.59 6.81 3.02
N SER A 17 -12.85 6.44 3.23
CA SER A 17 -13.97 6.98 2.48
C SER A 17 -14.35 8.38 2.94
N TRP A 18 -15.01 9.11 2.04
CA TRP A 18 -15.54 10.44 2.28
C TRP A 18 -17.07 10.37 2.39
N HIS A 19 -17.61 11.06 3.37
CA HIS A 19 -19.02 11.37 3.47
C HIS A 19 -19.29 12.68 2.71
N ILE A 20 -20.15 12.58 1.69
CA ILE A 20 -20.52 13.70 0.84
C ILE A 20 -22.04 13.91 0.96
N ASP A 21 -22.44 15.11 1.36
CA ASP A 21 -23.84 15.52 1.47
C ASP A 21 -23.99 16.96 0.94
N GLY A 22 -24.54 17.08 -0.28
CA GLY A 22 -24.62 18.36 -0.99
C GLY A 22 -23.24 19.02 -1.16
N GLN A 23 -23.07 20.21 -0.55
CA GLN A 23 -21.80 20.95 -0.56
C GLN A 23 -20.89 20.60 0.64
N SER A 24 -21.34 19.73 1.54
CA SER A 24 -20.55 19.26 2.68
C SER A 24 -19.70 18.07 2.28
N VAL A 25 -18.39 18.17 2.50
CA VAL A 25 -17.43 17.09 2.24
C VAL A 25 -16.58 16.89 3.49
N ARG A 26 -16.64 15.69 4.07
CA ARG A 26 -15.85 15.33 5.24
C ARG A 26 -15.46 13.86 5.20
N PRO A 27 -14.38 13.44 5.86
CA PRO A 27 -14.07 12.03 5.96
C PRO A 27 -15.11 11.28 6.79
N ASP A 28 -15.22 9.96 6.59
CA ASP A 28 -16.03 9.12 7.46
C ASP A 28 -15.52 9.12 8.92
N HIS A 29 -16.46 8.95 9.85
CA HIS A 29 -16.20 8.97 11.31
C HIS A 29 -15.33 7.80 11.78
N ARG A 30 -15.37 6.69 11.06
CA ARG A 30 -14.59 5.48 11.34
C ARG A 30 -13.90 5.04 10.06
N MET A 31 -12.74 4.42 10.23
CA MET A 31 -12.05 3.69 9.18
C MET A 31 -11.31 2.50 9.79
N VAL A 32 -10.90 1.56 8.95
CA VAL A 32 -9.99 0.52 9.37
C VAL A 32 -8.61 1.15 9.59
N ALA A 33 -8.05 0.97 10.79
CA ALA A 33 -6.79 1.60 11.17
C ALA A 33 -5.57 0.93 10.52
N HIS A 34 -5.62 -0.39 10.36
CA HIS A 34 -4.54 -1.17 9.76
C HIS A 34 -5.12 -2.44 9.13
N THR A 35 -4.61 -2.80 7.96
CA THR A 35 -4.91 -4.09 7.32
C THR A 35 -3.65 -4.92 7.18
N GLY A 36 -2.61 -4.34 6.59
CA GLY A 36 -1.34 -5.03 6.44
C GLY A 36 -0.38 -4.28 5.54
N PHE A 37 0.85 -4.76 5.51
CA PHE A 37 1.90 -4.30 4.61
C PHE A 37 1.92 -5.16 3.35
N LEU A 38 2.10 -4.51 2.19
CA LEU A 38 2.39 -5.19 0.94
C LEU A 38 3.87 -4.98 0.61
N THR A 39 4.61 -6.08 0.59
CA THR A 39 6.02 -6.09 0.16
C THR A 39 6.12 -6.67 -1.23
N SER A 40 6.81 -5.98 -2.11
CA SER A 40 7.13 -6.45 -3.46
C SER A 40 8.62 -6.29 -3.72
N ALA A 41 9.14 -7.13 -4.61
CA ALA A 41 10.50 -7.05 -5.12
C ALA A 41 10.50 -7.49 -6.59
N ARG A 42 11.57 -7.19 -7.31
CA ARG A 42 11.72 -7.57 -8.72
C ARG A 42 12.67 -8.75 -8.82
N LEU A 43 12.27 -9.80 -9.54
CA LEU A 43 13.19 -10.85 -9.93
C LEU A 43 14.19 -10.26 -10.93
N LEU A 44 15.48 -10.32 -10.60
CA LEU A 44 16.55 -9.82 -11.46
C LEU A 44 16.97 -10.90 -12.45
N ALA A 45 17.38 -10.48 -13.64
CA ALA A 45 18.08 -11.38 -14.54
C ALA A 45 19.38 -11.88 -13.87
N PRO A 46 19.83 -13.10 -14.18
CA PRO A 46 21.16 -13.55 -13.80
C PRO A 46 22.21 -12.53 -14.25
N SER A 47 23.21 -12.25 -13.42
CA SER A 47 24.40 -11.56 -13.88
C SER A 47 25.19 -12.54 -14.76
N ASP A 48 25.45 -12.17 -16.00
CA ASP A 48 26.41 -12.86 -16.88
C ASP A 48 27.82 -12.91 -16.25
#